data_AF-A0A958RDL1-F1
#
_entry.id   AF-A0A958RDL1-F1
#
_cell.length_a   1.000
_cell.length_b   1.000
_cell.length_c   1.000
_cell.angle_alpha   90.00
_cell.angle_beta   90.00
_cell.angle_gamma   90.00
#
_symmetry.space_group_name_H-M   'P 1'
#
loop_
_entity.id
_entity.type
_entity.pdbx_description
1 polymer ?
#
loop_
_entity_poly.entity_id
_entity_poly.type
_entity_poly.pdbx_seq_one_letter_code
_entity_poly.pdbx_strand_id
1 'polypeptide(L)'
;MKTLIATIILVVAQIASAQNLPINLNPFEPIGDQTQIISEQNMVLPVDISTTQVILSASDYSFPVVKVLVPELAGPTILNHQNTNAGAPCLATYETPSVDAVVQGNPAVEDVEFKITLRKHTYRNTIENKCNVTLTENIEATIRGFKFVHSRTQAMPDRTLGDCF
;
A
#
# COMPACT_ATOMS: atom_id res chain seq x y z
N MET A 1 52.98 -41.36 -60.95
CA MET A 1 53.68 -40.85 -59.76
C MET A 1 53.02 -39.53 -59.34
N LYS A 2 52.41 -39.55 -58.17
CA LYS A 2 52.16 -38.47 -57.18
C LYS A 2 52.01 -37.01 -57.68
N THR A 3 50.80 -36.44 -57.67
CA THR A 3 50.19 -35.64 -56.55
C THR A 3 50.92 -34.31 -56.29
N LEU A 4 50.28 -33.16 -56.50
CA LEU A 4 49.74 -32.34 -55.39
C LEU A 4 48.96 -31.11 -55.89
N ILE A 5 47.72 -31.04 -55.40
CA ILE A 5 46.79 -29.90 -55.38
C ILE A 5 47.23 -28.98 -54.24
N ALA A 6 47.23 -27.65 -54.44
CA ALA A 6 47.27 -26.70 -53.33
C ALA A 6 46.49 -25.42 -53.67
N THR A 7 45.23 -25.46 -53.27
CA THR A 7 44.26 -24.39 -53.13
C THR A 7 44.83 -23.20 -52.35
N ILE A 8 44.82 -22.01 -52.94
CA ILE A 8 45.09 -20.77 -52.20
C ILE A 8 43.78 -20.30 -51.55
N ILE A 9 43.80 -20.29 -50.22
CA ILE A 9 42.70 -19.93 -49.33
C ILE A 9 42.48 -18.42 -49.36
N LEU A 10 41.23 -18.05 -49.62
CA LEU A 10 40.69 -16.69 -49.54
C LEU A 10 40.65 -16.27 -48.05
N VAL A 11 41.47 -15.30 -47.67
CA VAL A 11 41.40 -14.67 -46.33
C VAL A 11 40.29 -13.63 -46.37
N VAL A 12 39.10 -14.02 -45.92
CA VAL A 12 38.00 -13.10 -45.65
C VAL A 12 38.25 -12.46 -44.28
N ALA A 13 38.57 -11.17 -44.28
CA ALA A 13 38.63 -10.36 -43.08
C ALA A 13 37.22 -10.25 -42.46
N GLN A 14 36.99 -10.94 -41.35
CA GLN A 14 35.83 -10.71 -40.49
C GLN A 14 36.05 -9.42 -39.71
N ILE A 15 35.53 -8.31 -40.25
CA ILE A 15 35.33 -7.07 -39.49
C ILE A 15 34.23 -7.38 -38.48
N ALA A 16 34.61 -7.43 -37.20
CA ALA A 16 33.69 -7.52 -36.09
C ALA A 16 32.75 -6.30 -36.15
N SER A 17 31.51 -6.55 -36.55
CA SER A 17 30.40 -5.60 -36.42
C SER A 17 30.20 -5.34 -34.93
N ALA A 18 30.79 -4.27 -34.42
CA ALA A 18 30.38 -3.65 -33.17
C ALA A 18 28.90 -3.28 -33.32
N GLN A 19 28.04 -4.10 -32.73
CA GLN A 19 26.61 -3.84 -32.71
C GLN A 19 26.40 -2.56 -31.91
N ASN A 20 26.06 -1.48 -32.63
CA ASN A 20 25.49 -0.26 -32.06
C ASN A 20 24.20 -0.64 -31.33
N LEU A 21 24.32 -1.08 -30.08
CA LEU A 21 23.17 -1.12 -29.19
C LEU A 21 22.78 0.35 -28.95
N PRO A 22 21.54 0.75 -29.24
CA PRO A 22 21.10 2.10 -28.98
C PRO A 22 21.24 2.37 -27.49
N ILE A 23 22.14 3.29 -27.13
CA ILE A 23 22.23 3.81 -25.77
C ILE A 23 20.95 4.62 -25.56
N ASN A 24 19.99 4.07 -24.84
CA ASN A 24 18.79 4.80 -24.43
C ASN A 24 19.22 5.83 -23.38
N LEU A 25 19.59 7.03 -23.85
CA LEU A 25 20.01 8.17 -23.03
C LEU A 25 18.83 8.89 -22.38
N ASN A 26 17.70 8.22 -22.17
CA ASN A 26 16.59 8.75 -21.40
C ASN A 26 16.64 8.16 -19.97
N PRO A 27 17.44 8.73 -19.04
CA PRO A 27 17.45 8.32 -17.63
C PRO A 27 16.14 8.64 -16.89
N PHE A 28 15.15 9.17 -17.62
CA PHE A 28 13.83 9.55 -17.12
C PHE A 28 12.73 8.71 -17.78
N GLU A 29 12.94 7.40 -17.96
CA GLU A 29 11.75 6.55 -18.10
C GLU A 29 10.89 6.75 -16.84
N PRO A 30 9.61 7.15 -17.00
CA PRO A 30 8.75 7.42 -15.87
C PRO A 30 8.72 6.15 -15.01
N ILE A 31 8.97 6.32 -13.72
CA ILE A 31 8.81 5.20 -12.81
C ILE A 31 7.36 4.74 -12.94
N GLY A 32 7.17 3.54 -13.47
CA GLY A 32 5.85 2.92 -13.55
C GLY A 32 5.36 2.69 -12.14
N ASP A 33 4.57 3.62 -11.60
CA ASP A 33 3.78 3.42 -10.40
C ASP A 33 2.54 2.63 -10.81
N GLN A 34 2.46 1.39 -10.31
CA GLN A 34 1.27 0.58 -10.46
C GLN A 34 0.57 0.40 -9.12
N THR A 35 -0.72 0.71 -9.11
CA THR A 35 -1.60 0.47 -7.97
C THR A 35 -2.58 -0.63 -8.32
N GLN A 36 -2.62 -1.67 -7.49
CA GLN A 36 -3.54 -2.80 -7.62
C GLN A 36 -4.33 -2.98 -6.33
N ILE A 37 -5.65 -3.10 -6.41
CA ILE A 37 -6.46 -3.58 -5.27
C ILE A 37 -6.24 -5.10 -5.18
N ILE A 38 -5.73 -5.56 -4.03
CA ILE A 38 -5.45 -6.97 -3.79
C ILE A 38 -6.45 -7.62 -2.82
N SER A 39 -7.18 -6.81 -2.03
CA SER A 39 -8.32 -7.25 -1.24
C SER A 39 -9.30 -6.10 -1.07
N GLU A 40 -10.59 -6.37 -1.20
CA GLU A 40 -11.68 -5.48 -0.81
C GLU A 40 -12.75 -6.33 -0.12
N GLN A 41 -13.18 -5.90 1.05
CA GLN A 41 -14.23 -6.58 1.81
C GLN A 41 -15.15 -5.55 2.47
N ASN A 42 -16.44 -5.87 2.50
CA ASN A 42 -17.43 -5.17 3.30
C ASN A 42 -17.87 -6.13 4.41
N MET A 43 -17.98 -5.63 5.64
CA MET A 43 -18.44 -6.43 6.77
C MET A 43 -19.12 -5.60 7.82
N VAL A 44 -19.97 -6.25 8.60
CA VAL A 44 -20.66 -5.64 9.73
C VAL A 44 -19.94 -6.05 11.01
N LEU A 45 -19.53 -5.07 11.81
CA LEU A 45 -18.90 -5.29 13.12
C LEU A 45 -19.66 -4.52 14.20
N PRO A 46 -19.74 -5.07 15.43
CA PRO A 46 -20.28 -4.33 16.55
C PRO A 46 -19.32 -3.21 16.94
N VAL A 47 -19.84 -2.01 17.15
CA VAL A 47 -19.09 -0.83 17.57
C VAL A 47 -19.71 -0.29 18.84
N ASP A 48 -18.94 -0.25 19.92
CA ASP A 48 -19.34 0.41 21.15
C ASP A 48 -19.17 1.94 20.99
N ILE A 49 -20.29 2.65 20.94
CA ILE A 49 -20.37 4.12 20.83
C ILE A 49 -20.65 4.73 22.21
N SER A 50 -19.98 4.23 23.25
CA SER A 50 -19.91 4.85 24.56
C SER A 50 -18.72 5.80 24.68
N THR A 51 -18.74 6.68 25.70
CA THR A 51 -17.62 7.59 25.98
C THR A 51 -16.31 6.88 26.35
N THR A 52 -16.33 5.57 26.56
CA THR A 52 -15.11 4.79 26.85
C THR A 52 -14.37 4.37 25.59
N GLN A 53 -15.08 4.19 24.47
CA GLN A 53 -14.51 3.78 23.18
C GLN A 53 -14.51 4.91 22.16
N VAL A 54 -15.25 6.01 22.41
CA VAL A 54 -15.17 7.26 21.63
C VAL A 54 -14.33 8.28 22.38
N ILE A 55 -13.15 8.59 21.86
CA ILE A 55 -12.16 9.45 22.53
C ILE A 55 -11.71 10.61 21.64
N LEU A 56 -11.31 11.71 22.25
CA LEU A 56 -10.59 12.79 21.57
C LEU A 56 -9.09 12.63 21.83
N SER A 57 -8.29 12.38 20.80
CA SER A 57 -6.85 12.11 20.96
C SER A 57 -6.04 12.60 19.76
N ALA A 58 -4.84 13.10 20.02
CA ALA A 58 -3.86 13.48 19.00
C ALA A 58 -2.89 12.35 18.63
N SER A 59 -2.99 11.14 19.22
CA SER A 59 -2.02 10.07 18.94
C SER A 59 -1.94 9.77 17.44
N ASP A 60 -0.76 9.86 16.85
CA ASP A 60 -0.49 9.66 15.41
C ASP A 60 -1.12 10.70 14.47
N TYR A 61 -1.54 11.86 14.99
CA TYR A 61 -2.08 12.98 14.21
C TYR A 61 -1.44 14.30 14.64
N SER A 62 -1.50 15.32 13.77
CA SER A 62 -0.97 16.66 14.07
C SER A 62 -1.88 17.49 14.99
N PHE A 63 -3.12 17.07 15.21
CA PHE A 63 -4.09 17.72 16.09
C PHE A 63 -5.05 16.67 16.69
N PRO A 64 -5.74 16.98 17.81
CA PRO A 64 -6.73 16.07 18.39
C PRO A 64 -7.89 15.79 17.44
N VAL A 65 -8.18 14.50 17.23
CA VAL A 65 -9.30 14.03 16.40
C VAL A 65 -10.18 13.08 17.22
N VAL A 66 -11.48 13.06 16.92
CA VAL A 66 -12.39 12.10 17.52
C VAL A 66 -12.13 10.73 16.91
N LYS A 67 -11.93 9.74 17.78
CA LYS A 67 -11.63 8.36 17.41
C LYS A 67 -12.64 7.42 18.01
N VAL A 68 -12.92 6.34 17.29
CA VAL A 68 -13.71 5.20 17.77
C VAL A 68 -12.80 3.98 17.79
N LEU A 69 -12.63 3.37 18.96
CA LEU A 69 -11.91 2.11 19.13
C LEU A 69 -12.81 0.95 18.72
N VAL A 70 -12.30 0.03 17.89
CA VAL A 70 -13.03 -1.13 17.38
C VAL A 70 -12.12 -2.36 17.45
N PRO A 71 -12.02 -3.04 18.61
CA PRO A 71 -11.17 -4.21 18.81
C PRO A 71 -11.33 -5.30 17.74
N GLU A 72 -12.57 -5.50 17.27
CA GLU A 72 -12.98 -6.51 16.32
C GLU A 72 -12.32 -6.35 14.94
N LEU A 73 -11.79 -5.16 14.62
CA LEU A 73 -11.03 -4.93 13.39
C LEU A 73 -9.69 -5.68 13.35
N ALA A 74 -9.15 -6.10 14.50
CA ALA A 74 -7.88 -6.82 14.53
C ALA A 74 -7.92 -8.16 13.76
N GLY A 75 -9.09 -8.78 13.63
CA GLY A 75 -9.29 -10.01 12.87
C GLY A 75 -9.28 -9.83 11.33
N PRO A 76 -10.10 -8.92 10.77
CA PRO A 76 -10.21 -8.74 9.32
C PRO A 76 -9.09 -7.91 8.67
N THR A 77 -8.30 -7.15 9.43
CA THR A 77 -7.24 -6.31 8.88
C THR A 77 -5.91 -7.06 8.76
N ILE A 78 -5.16 -6.82 7.68
CA ILE A 78 -3.83 -7.39 7.49
C ILE A 78 -2.76 -6.53 8.16
N LEU A 79 -2.92 -5.21 8.13
CA LEU A 79 -1.99 -4.27 8.77
C LEU A 79 -2.45 -3.93 10.18
N ASN A 80 -1.53 -3.56 11.07
CA ASN A 80 -1.89 -3.16 12.43
C ASN A 80 -2.41 -1.72 12.48
N HIS A 81 -3.73 -1.55 12.64
CA HIS A 81 -4.42 -0.26 12.78
C HIS A 81 -4.53 0.24 14.22
N GLN A 82 -3.75 -0.30 15.15
CA GLN A 82 -3.66 0.25 16.50
C GLN A 82 -2.94 1.60 16.47
N ASN A 83 -3.54 2.63 17.07
CA ASN A 83 -2.86 3.90 17.33
C ASN A 83 -1.95 3.79 18.55
N THR A 84 -0.91 4.61 18.59
CA THR A 84 0.01 4.70 19.72
C THR A 84 -0.77 4.94 21.02
N ASN A 85 -0.61 4.03 21.98
CA ASN A 85 -1.28 4.02 23.29
C ASN A 85 -2.82 3.89 23.26
N ALA A 86 -3.44 3.48 22.15
CA ALA A 86 -4.90 3.36 22.06
C ALA A 86 -5.44 2.01 22.59
N GLY A 87 -4.59 0.98 22.72
CA GLY A 87 -5.02 -0.33 23.24
C GLY A 87 -5.84 -1.19 22.27
N ALA A 88 -6.38 -0.63 21.19
CA ALA A 88 -7.13 -1.33 20.14
C ALA A 88 -6.98 -0.62 18.77
N PRO A 89 -7.31 -1.29 17.65
CA PRO A 89 -7.56 -0.63 16.37
C PRO A 89 -8.59 0.48 16.51
N CYS A 90 -8.43 1.57 15.76
CA CYS A 90 -9.39 2.65 15.78
C CYS A 90 -9.55 3.33 14.43
N LEU A 91 -10.64 4.08 14.27
CA LEU A 91 -10.83 5.00 13.17
C LEU A 91 -10.95 6.43 13.71
N ALA A 92 -10.60 7.42 12.89
CA ALA A 92 -10.74 8.82 13.21
C ALA A 92 -11.77 9.50 12.30
N THR A 93 -12.50 10.47 12.83
CA THR A 93 -13.29 11.41 12.03
C THR A 93 -12.67 12.80 12.10
N TYR A 94 -12.74 13.52 10.98
CA TYR A 94 -12.32 14.92 10.84
C TYR A 94 -13.52 15.87 10.78
N GLU A 95 -14.74 15.34 10.86
CA GLU A 95 -15.97 16.10 10.66
C GLU A 95 -16.44 16.77 11.96
N THR A 96 -15.96 16.31 13.11
CA THR A 96 -16.25 16.91 14.42
C THR A 96 -15.11 16.70 15.41
N PRO A 97 -14.78 17.71 16.25
CA PRO A 97 -13.92 17.54 17.41
C PRO A 97 -14.68 17.11 18.68
N SER A 98 -16.02 17.00 18.62
CA SER A 98 -16.87 16.73 19.79
C SER A 98 -17.21 15.24 19.89
N VAL A 99 -16.78 14.61 20.98
CA VAL A 99 -17.20 13.24 21.35
C VAL A 99 -18.71 13.19 21.57
N ASP A 100 -19.28 14.20 22.25
CA ASP A 100 -20.72 14.27 22.51
C ASP A 100 -21.56 14.34 21.23
N ALA A 101 -21.03 14.94 20.16
CA ALA A 101 -21.70 14.96 18.86
C ALA A 101 -21.82 13.57 18.22
N VAL A 102 -20.86 12.68 18.49
CA VAL A 102 -20.88 11.28 18.01
C VAL A 102 -21.73 10.42 18.96
N VAL A 103 -21.58 10.58 20.27
CA VAL A 103 -22.33 9.81 21.29
C VAL A 103 -23.80 10.24 21.37
N GLN A 104 -24.14 11.47 20.99
CA GLN A 104 -25.52 12.00 20.91
C GLN A 104 -26.38 11.77 22.16
N GLY A 105 -25.75 11.67 23.33
CA GLY A 105 -26.43 11.32 24.60
C GLY A 105 -27.06 9.92 24.63
N ASN A 106 -26.76 9.06 23.67
CA ASN A 106 -27.35 7.73 23.54
C ASN A 106 -26.24 6.67 23.41
N PRO A 107 -25.52 6.31 24.49
CA PRO A 107 -24.47 5.28 24.40
C PRO A 107 -25.08 3.91 24.08
N ALA A 108 -24.54 3.24 23.05
CA ALA A 108 -25.02 1.94 22.60
C ALA A 108 -23.91 1.17 21.88
N VAL A 109 -24.09 -0.15 21.74
CA VAL A 109 -23.34 -0.96 20.76
C VAL A 109 -24.19 -1.06 19.50
N GLU A 110 -23.61 -0.69 18.36
CA GLU A 110 -24.29 -0.67 17.07
C GLU A 110 -23.56 -1.53 16.05
N ASP A 111 -24.32 -2.25 15.22
CA ASP A 111 -23.77 -2.96 14.08
C ASP A 111 -23.48 -1.96 12.95
N VAL A 112 -22.21 -1.79 12.62
CA VAL A 112 -21.74 -0.80 11.64
C VAL A 112 -21.11 -1.52 10.46
N GLU A 113 -21.45 -1.06 9.24
CA GLU A 113 -20.79 -1.53 8.01
C GLU A 113 -19.42 -0.85 7.84
N PHE A 114 -18.42 -1.69 7.65
CA PHE A 114 -17.03 -1.32 7.35
C PHE A 114 -16.69 -1.72 5.94
N LYS A 115 -15.98 -0.84 5.24
CA LYS A 115 -15.26 -1.15 4.01
C LYS A 115 -13.76 -1.18 4.29
N ILE A 116 -13.13 -2.32 4.02
CA ILE A 116 -11.69 -2.51 4.17
C ILE A 116 -11.09 -2.78 2.78
N THR A 117 -10.09 -1.98 2.39
CA THR A 117 -9.43 -2.10 1.08
C THR A 117 -7.92 -2.15 1.25
N LEU A 118 -7.31 -3.24 0.79
CA LEU A 118 -5.86 -3.39 0.71
C LEU A 118 -5.39 -3.17 -0.73
N ARG A 119 -4.49 -2.20 -0.89
CA ARG A 119 -3.84 -1.85 -2.16
C ARG A 119 -2.37 -2.21 -2.11
N LYS A 120 -1.85 -2.70 -3.24
CA LYS A 120 -0.43 -2.90 -3.50
C LYS A 120 0.02 -1.80 -4.46
N HIS A 121 1.00 -1.02 -4.03
CA HIS A 121 1.72 -0.05 -4.83
C HIS A 121 3.07 -0.65 -5.21
N THR A 122 3.43 -0.60 -6.47
CA THR A 122 4.68 -1.13 -7.00
C THR A 122 5.43 -0.04 -7.72
N TYR A 123 6.67 0.22 -7.30
CA TYR A 123 7.55 1.24 -7.83
C TYR A 123 8.82 0.60 -8.37
N ARG A 124 9.13 0.90 -9.64
CA ARG A 124 10.31 0.40 -10.34
C ARG A 124 11.51 1.32 -10.08
N ASN A 125 12.51 0.86 -9.34
CA ASN A 125 13.76 1.59 -9.13
C ASN A 125 14.86 1.03 -10.05
N THR A 126 14.99 1.62 -11.24
CA THR A 126 16.00 1.21 -12.24
C THR A 126 17.43 1.57 -11.84
N ILE A 127 17.62 2.57 -10.97
CA ILE A 127 18.93 2.98 -10.47
C ILE A 127 19.49 1.93 -9.52
N GLU A 128 18.65 1.41 -8.62
CA GLU A 128 19.04 0.39 -7.65
C GLU A 128 18.81 -1.04 -8.15
N ASN A 129 18.28 -1.20 -9.36
CA ASN A 129 17.86 -2.49 -9.93
C ASN A 129 16.89 -3.26 -9.01
N LYS A 130 15.94 -2.53 -8.41
CA LYS A 130 15.00 -3.05 -7.41
C LYS A 130 13.55 -2.75 -7.77
N CYS A 131 12.68 -3.57 -7.20
CA CYS A 131 11.26 -3.29 -7.12
C CYS A 131 10.87 -2.99 -5.67
N ASN A 132 10.36 -1.78 -5.43
CA ASN A 132 9.78 -1.43 -4.14
C ASN A 132 8.29 -1.74 -4.17
N VAL A 133 7.82 -2.43 -3.14
CA VAL A 133 6.40 -2.74 -2.99
C VAL A 133 5.91 -2.16 -1.67
N THR A 134 4.79 -1.46 -1.71
CA THR A 134 4.15 -0.88 -0.53
C THR A 134 2.71 -1.35 -0.47
N LEU A 135 2.28 -1.82 0.70
CA LEU A 135 0.89 -2.13 0.97
C LEU A 135 0.23 -0.96 1.67
N THR A 136 -0.95 -0.58 1.23
CA THR A 136 -1.78 0.44 1.89
C THR A 136 -3.15 -0.14 2.16
N GLU A 137 -3.48 -0.29 3.44
CA GLU A 137 -4.79 -0.74 3.89
C GLU A 137 -5.61 0.46 4.37
N ASN A 138 -6.81 0.60 3.84
CA ASN A 138 -7.75 1.66 4.23
C ASN A 138 -8.99 1.03 4.83
N ILE A 139 -9.46 1.59 5.93
CA ILE A 139 -10.70 1.23 6.60
C ILE A 139 -11.57 2.46 6.61
N GLU A 140 -12.82 2.31 6.19
CA GLU A 140 -13.84 3.36 6.30
C GLU A 140 -15.16 2.81 6.83
N ALA A 141 -15.86 3.65 7.60
CA ALA A 141 -17.19 3.38 8.11
C ALA A 141 -17.96 4.69 8.30
N THR A 142 -19.28 4.60 8.33
CA THR A 142 -20.14 5.73 8.72
C THR A 142 -20.82 5.40 10.04
N ILE A 143 -20.54 6.21 11.07
CA ILE A 143 -21.08 6.01 12.41
C ILE A 143 -21.89 7.25 12.77
N ARG A 144 -23.21 7.08 12.92
CA ARG A 144 -24.15 8.16 13.29
C ARG A 144 -24.05 9.43 12.42
N GLY A 145 -23.85 9.20 11.12
CA GLY A 145 -23.75 10.28 10.13
C GLY A 145 -22.36 10.88 9.97
N PHE A 146 -21.36 10.42 10.74
CA PHE A 146 -19.97 10.86 10.59
C PHE A 146 -19.14 9.82 9.84
N LYS A 147 -18.32 10.27 8.89
CA LYS A 147 -17.34 9.41 8.22
C LYS A 147 -16.12 9.21 9.12
N PHE A 148 -15.82 7.95 9.37
CA PHE A 148 -14.63 7.50 10.09
C PHE A 148 -13.69 6.79 9.13
N VAL A 149 -12.40 7.11 9.22
CA VAL A 149 -11.36 6.54 8.35
C VAL A 149 -10.10 6.21 9.14
N HIS A 150 -9.36 5.22 8.68
CA HIS A 150 -7.96 5.00 9.05
C HIS A 150 -7.21 4.36 7.89
N SER A 151 -5.95 4.76 7.72
CA SER A 151 -5.06 4.19 6.71
C SER A 151 -3.74 3.77 7.36
N ARG A 152 -3.26 2.60 6.96
CA ARG A 152 -1.92 2.10 7.34
C ARG A 152 -1.17 1.72 6.09
N THR A 153 0.12 2.01 6.10
CA THR A 153 1.02 1.73 5.00
C THR A 153 2.22 0.96 5.53
N GLN A 154 2.58 -0.12 4.83
CA GLN A 154 3.73 -0.95 5.15
C GLN A 154 4.57 -1.19 3.90
N ALA A 155 5.86 -0.89 4.00
CA ALA A 155 6.83 -1.30 2.99
C ALA A 155 7.05 -2.81 3.08
N MET A 156 6.99 -3.48 1.95
CA MET A 156 7.38 -4.88 1.81
C MET A 156 8.88 -4.97 1.51
N PRO A 157 9.52 -6.13 1.76
CA PRO A 157 10.90 -6.34 1.35
C PRO A 157 11.09 -6.04 -0.15
N ASP A 158 12.21 -5.38 -0.46
CA ASP A 158 12.62 -5.12 -1.83
C ASP A 158 12.72 -6.42 -2.63
N ARG A 159 12.30 -6.37 -3.90
CA ARG A 159 12.41 -7.48 -4.84
C ARG A 159 13.35 -7.13 -5.99
N THR A 160 13.70 -8.14 -6.78
CA THR A 160 14.46 -7.88 -8.00
C THR A 160 13.58 -7.13 -9.00
N LEU A 161 14.20 -6.35 -9.91
CA LEU A 161 13.46 -5.60 -10.93
C LEU A 161 12.58 -6.49 -11.82
N GLY A 162 12.95 -7.76 -11.99
CA GLY A 162 12.19 -8.75 -12.76
C GLY A 162 10.87 -9.15 -12.10
N ASP A 163 10.72 -8.94 -10.79
CA ASP A 163 9.53 -9.33 -10.00
C ASP A 163 8.51 -8.20 -9.86
N CYS A 164 8.67 -7.08 -10.59
CA CYS A 164 7.74 -5.96 -10.49
C CYS A 164 6.36 -6.24 -11.08
N PHE A 165 6.21 -7.26 -11.94
CA PHE A 165 4.98 -7.56 -12.66
C PHE A 165 4.68 -9.05 -12.67
#